data_AF-A0A2W5TG67-F1
#
_entry.id   AF-A0A2W5TG67-F1
#
_cell.length_a   1.000
_cell.length_b   1.000
_cell.length_c   1.000
_cell.angle_alpha   90.00
_cell.angle_beta   90.00
_cell.angle_gamma   90.00
#
_symmetry.space_group_name_H-M   'P 1'
#
loop_
_entity.id
_entity.type
_entity.pdbx_description
1 polymer ?
#
loop_
_entity_poly.entity_id
_entity_poly.type
_entity_poly.pdbx_seq_one_letter_code
_entity_poly.pdbx_strand_id
1 'polypeptide(L)'
;MAQQIVGDLRTLVTRRAGLKRRVALLVPDEALRSALEQNGCVVLLDPPTVESLAEFAPDVVVAFDGFASERADSFKRLASSVPQAELIFSFANSAAASLLLRGLLGVTPAPASSERDVRSWLTSAGYVVRSRDVVVMPHVPVPLSADTEAAVRQLFEQLNPEAAADRVLLVATRGLEASKPERTRGLTSIVVSASDDLGALEGTVRSIAGQLRKPLELIVVSPLPEFELDSVFKTVRGRAGLELVVKGGVVGDALARTNVGLELARGQYVCCVEAGELLERSHLSSLVKRLEDGTAAWALSGDGGARFEVRAWLEAGAVHRARYVVDRERLGSFTLLFAEGVDLAEAMMFCRLAALFPPSWLPGPSTVDVTRAVKSDPASLREVLAARPLRTLSAIDLRAPEPVDLVEEVQSRVAARSETAAKWFVRGRELVERVRDAAEKARVSAREELEKK
;
A
#
# COMPACT_ATOMS: atom_id res chain seq x y z
N MET A 1 1.01 -30.61 21.38
CA MET A 1 0.77 -29.43 20.51
C MET A 1 -0.05 -28.34 21.20
N ALA A 2 -1.26 -28.63 21.70
CA ALA A 2 -2.04 -27.65 22.49
C ALA A 2 -1.26 -27.05 23.67
N GLN A 3 -0.46 -27.87 24.38
CA GLN A 3 0.39 -27.42 25.48
C GLN A 3 1.49 -26.41 25.07
N GLN A 4 2.05 -26.53 23.87
CA GLN A 4 3.09 -25.61 23.38
C GLN A 4 2.50 -24.22 23.14
N ILE A 5 1.34 -24.15 22.46
CA ILE A 5 0.63 -22.90 22.19
C ILE A 5 0.25 -22.19 23.49
N VAL A 6 -0.23 -22.96 24.47
CA VAL A 6 -0.54 -22.45 25.80
C VAL A 6 0.74 -21.91 26.48
N GLY A 7 1.88 -22.60 26.33
CA GLY A 7 3.18 -22.12 26.83
C GLY A 7 3.65 -20.83 26.16
N ASP A 8 3.57 -20.74 24.83
CA ASP A 8 3.97 -19.56 24.06
C ASP A 8 3.08 -18.36 24.41
N LEU A 9 1.76 -18.58 24.52
CA LEU A 9 0.81 -17.55 24.91
C LEU A 9 1.05 -17.05 26.34
N ARG A 10 1.30 -17.96 27.29
CA ARG A 10 1.65 -17.59 28.67
C ARG A 10 2.92 -16.76 28.74
N THR A 11 3.93 -17.12 27.95
CA THR A 11 5.18 -16.37 27.85
C THR A 11 4.93 -14.94 27.34
N LEU A 12 4.12 -14.79 26.29
CA LEU A 12 3.75 -13.48 25.75
C LEU A 12 2.96 -12.63 26.77
N VAL A 13 1.94 -13.21 27.40
CA VAL A 13 1.12 -12.52 28.40
C VAL A 13 1.98 -12.07 29.59
N THR A 14 2.81 -12.96 30.12
CA THR A 14 3.69 -12.68 31.26
C THR A 14 4.67 -11.55 30.94
N ARG A 15 5.25 -11.55 29.73
CA ARG A 15 6.12 -10.48 29.25
C ARG A 15 5.38 -9.15 29.12
N ARG A 16 4.14 -9.15 28.61
CA ARG A 16 3.33 -7.95 28.40
C ARG A 16 2.78 -7.37 29.71
N ALA A 17 2.38 -8.21 30.64
CA ALA A 17 1.93 -7.78 31.95
C ALA A 17 3.05 -7.03 32.69
N GLY A 18 4.32 -7.45 32.53
CA GLY A 18 5.47 -6.79 33.13
C GLY A 18 5.77 -7.30 34.55
N LEU A 19 6.37 -6.45 35.38
CA LEU A 19 6.80 -6.78 36.74
C LEU A 19 6.05 -5.97 37.78
N LYS A 20 5.79 -6.55 38.96
CA LYS A 20 5.24 -5.86 40.15
C LYS A 20 3.93 -5.09 39.93
N ARG A 21 3.06 -5.56 39.03
CA ARG A 21 1.74 -4.97 38.76
C ARG A 21 0.62 -5.78 39.41
N ARG A 22 -0.55 -5.16 39.56
CA ARG A 22 -1.80 -5.83 39.93
C ARG A 22 -2.45 -6.37 38.66
N VAL A 23 -2.58 -7.68 38.55
CA VAL A 23 -3.10 -8.35 37.34
C VAL A 23 -4.38 -9.09 37.68
N ALA A 24 -5.46 -8.85 36.94
CA ALA A 24 -6.67 -9.64 37.03
C ALA A 24 -6.74 -10.63 35.85
N LEU A 25 -6.90 -11.92 36.13
CA LEU A 25 -7.11 -12.96 35.13
C LEU A 25 -8.58 -13.33 35.07
N LEU A 26 -9.27 -13.07 33.96
CA LEU A 26 -10.71 -13.34 33.81
C LEU A 26 -11.05 -14.79 33.43
N VAL A 27 -10.05 -15.65 33.33
CA VAL A 27 -10.20 -17.08 33.06
C VAL A 27 -9.23 -17.83 33.97
N PRO A 28 -9.65 -18.93 34.62
CA PRO A 28 -8.77 -19.69 35.51
C PRO A 28 -7.60 -20.33 34.74
N ASP A 29 -6.38 -19.86 35.00
CA ASP A 29 -5.13 -20.48 34.55
C ASP A 29 -4.07 -20.39 35.65
N GLU A 30 -3.97 -21.44 36.47
CA GLU A 30 -3.04 -21.50 37.62
C GLU A 30 -1.57 -21.42 37.22
N ALA A 31 -1.21 -21.93 36.05
CA ALA A 31 0.17 -21.86 35.58
C ALA A 31 0.54 -20.45 35.12
N LEU A 32 -0.38 -19.73 34.46
CA LEU A 32 -0.19 -18.32 34.15
C LEU A 32 -0.13 -17.46 35.42
N ARG A 33 -1.02 -17.71 36.38
CA ARG A 33 -1.00 -17.07 37.70
C ARG A 33 0.36 -17.23 38.37
N SER A 34 0.84 -18.47 38.47
CA SER A 34 2.13 -18.79 39.08
C SER A 34 3.28 -18.06 38.38
N ALA A 35 3.27 -17.99 37.05
CA ALA A 35 4.29 -17.27 36.27
C ALA A 35 4.25 -15.74 36.52
N LEU A 36 3.06 -15.16 36.65
CA LEU A 36 2.89 -13.74 36.97
C LEU A 36 3.32 -13.42 38.41
N GLU A 37 3.00 -14.28 39.37
CA GLU A 37 3.43 -14.13 40.77
C GLU A 37 4.96 -14.24 40.90
N GLN A 38 5.62 -15.09 40.10
CA GLN A 38 7.09 -15.15 40.01
C GLN A 38 7.71 -13.83 39.49
N ASN A 39 6.99 -13.06 38.70
CA ASN A 39 7.37 -11.70 38.27
C ASN A 39 7.05 -10.62 39.33
N GLY A 40 6.62 -11.02 40.52
CA GLY A 40 6.26 -10.13 41.63
C GLY A 40 4.90 -9.46 41.46
N CYS A 41 4.07 -9.90 40.51
CA CYS A 41 2.72 -9.37 40.35
C CYS A 41 1.79 -9.88 41.45
N VAL A 42 0.80 -9.05 41.81
CA VAL A 42 -0.32 -9.48 42.66
C VAL A 42 -1.45 -9.90 41.73
N VAL A 43 -1.91 -11.14 41.81
CA VAL A 43 -2.86 -11.70 40.86
C VAL A 43 -4.23 -11.95 41.50
N LEU A 44 -5.29 -11.40 40.89
CA LEU A 44 -6.67 -11.77 41.16
C LEU A 44 -7.13 -12.77 40.09
N LEU A 45 -7.44 -14.00 40.49
CA LEU A 45 -7.86 -15.07 39.59
C LEU A 45 -9.39 -15.18 39.58
N ASP A 46 -9.97 -15.16 38.37
CA ASP A 46 -11.39 -15.40 38.09
C ASP A 46 -12.34 -14.65 39.04
N PRO A 47 -12.33 -13.30 39.00
CA PRO A 47 -13.14 -12.50 39.91
C PRO A 47 -14.63 -12.84 39.74
N PRO A 48 -15.35 -13.19 40.83
CA PRO A 48 -16.73 -13.64 40.75
C PRO A 48 -17.69 -12.51 40.31
N THR A 49 -17.31 -11.25 40.55
CA THR A 49 -18.11 -10.09 40.20
C THR A 49 -17.26 -8.92 39.69
N VAL A 50 -17.93 -8.00 39.02
CA VAL A 50 -17.30 -6.78 38.50
C VAL A 50 -16.85 -5.84 39.63
N GLU A 51 -17.56 -5.85 40.76
CA GLU A 51 -17.22 -5.06 41.95
C GLU A 51 -15.91 -5.54 42.57
N SER A 52 -15.69 -6.87 42.67
CA SER A 52 -14.42 -7.42 43.15
C SER A 52 -13.25 -7.04 42.25
N LEU A 53 -13.48 -6.98 40.94
CA LEU A 53 -12.49 -6.50 39.98
C LEU A 53 -12.19 -5.00 40.18
N ALA A 54 -13.20 -4.18 40.44
CA ALA A 54 -13.05 -2.75 40.69
C ALA A 54 -12.33 -2.46 42.03
N GLU A 55 -12.70 -3.16 43.11
CA GLU A 55 -12.04 -3.08 44.42
C GLU A 55 -10.57 -3.48 44.33
N PHE A 56 -10.27 -4.50 43.52
CA PHE A 56 -8.90 -4.91 43.27
C PHE A 56 -8.11 -3.88 42.47
N ALA A 57 -8.72 -2.94 41.76
CA ALA A 57 -8.04 -1.87 41.01
C ALA A 57 -6.81 -2.39 40.22
N PRO A 58 -6.99 -3.32 39.28
CA PRO A 58 -5.90 -3.90 38.50
C PRO A 58 -5.21 -2.86 37.61
N ASP A 59 -3.90 -2.99 37.45
CA ASP A 59 -3.14 -2.26 36.43
C ASP A 59 -3.30 -2.94 35.06
N VAL A 60 -3.50 -4.26 35.05
CA VAL A 60 -3.65 -5.10 33.86
C VAL A 60 -4.82 -6.07 34.04
N VAL A 61 -5.65 -6.19 33.01
CA VAL A 61 -6.65 -7.25 32.91
C VAL A 61 -6.29 -8.17 31.76
N VAL A 62 -6.25 -9.47 32.01
CA VAL A 62 -6.01 -10.50 30.98
C VAL A 62 -7.31 -11.26 30.74
N ALA A 63 -7.71 -11.35 29.47
CA ALA A 63 -8.89 -12.07 29.04
C ALA A 63 -8.62 -12.95 27.81
N PHE A 64 -9.39 -14.02 27.66
CA PHE A 64 -9.28 -14.99 26.56
C PHE A 64 -10.63 -15.20 25.85
N ASP A 65 -10.66 -16.03 24.81
CA ASP A 65 -11.82 -16.33 23.95
C ASP A 65 -13.17 -16.40 24.68
N GLY A 66 -13.23 -17.09 25.83
CA GLY A 66 -14.47 -17.27 26.60
C GLY A 66 -15.12 -15.97 27.08
N PHE A 67 -14.32 -14.92 27.32
CA PHE A 67 -14.79 -13.62 27.78
C PHE A 67 -15.61 -12.88 26.70
N ALA A 68 -15.29 -13.10 25.42
CA ALA A 68 -15.94 -12.44 24.29
C ALA A 68 -17.24 -13.13 23.83
N SER A 69 -17.72 -14.15 24.54
CA SER A 69 -18.98 -14.84 24.22
C SER A 69 -20.19 -13.88 24.22
N GLU A 70 -20.19 -12.87 25.09
CA GLU A 70 -21.19 -11.79 25.12
C GLU A 70 -20.77 -10.53 24.31
N ARG A 71 -19.76 -10.65 23.45
CA ARG A 71 -19.27 -9.66 22.47
C ARG A 71 -18.94 -8.29 23.11
N ALA A 72 -19.44 -7.20 22.51
CA ALA A 72 -19.08 -5.81 22.85
C ALA A 72 -19.46 -5.40 24.28
N ASP A 73 -20.51 -5.99 24.85
CA ASP A 73 -21.04 -5.56 26.16
C ASP A 73 -20.15 -6.02 27.32
N SER A 74 -19.41 -7.12 27.17
CA SER A 74 -18.37 -7.52 28.13
C SER A 74 -17.26 -6.47 28.21
N PHE A 75 -16.78 -6.00 27.06
CA PHE A 75 -15.72 -4.99 27.01
C PHE A 75 -16.19 -3.63 27.56
N LYS A 76 -17.44 -3.24 27.31
CA LYS A 76 -18.00 -1.99 27.89
C LYS A 76 -18.13 -2.06 29.41
N ARG A 77 -18.60 -3.19 29.95
CA ARG A 77 -18.65 -3.42 31.40
C ARG A 77 -17.26 -3.37 32.02
N LEU A 78 -16.29 -4.02 31.40
CA LEU A 78 -14.89 -4.00 31.84
C LEU A 78 -14.31 -2.57 31.83
N ALA A 79 -14.48 -1.85 30.72
CA ALA A 79 -14.02 -0.47 30.54
C ALA A 79 -14.60 0.49 31.58
N SER A 80 -15.85 0.28 32.00
CA SER A 80 -16.53 1.12 32.98
C SER A 80 -16.05 0.85 34.40
N SER A 81 -15.62 -0.38 34.68
CA SER A 81 -15.32 -0.85 36.03
C SER A 81 -13.86 -0.65 36.42
N VAL A 82 -12.97 -0.79 35.45
CA VAL A 82 -11.52 -0.60 35.63
C VAL A 82 -10.95 0.28 34.51
N PRO A 83 -11.36 1.57 34.43
CA PRO A 83 -11.03 2.45 33.31
C PRO A 83 -9.55 2.78 33.18
N GLN A 84 -8.74 2.53 34.20
CA GLN A 84 -7.29 2.77 34.17
C GLN A 84 -6.49 1.54 33.74
N ALA A 85 -7.11 0.36 33.71
CA ALA A 85 -6.41 -0.88 33.44
C ALA A 85 -6.07 -1.05 31.95
N GLU A 86 -4.88 -1.59 31.69
CA GLU A 86 -4.50 -2.09 30.38
C GLU A 86 -5.13 -3.47 30.14
N LEU A 87 -5.77 -3.65 28.99
CA LEU A 87 -6.40 -4.92 28.60
C LEU A 87 -5.45 -5.71 27.71
N ILE A 88 -5.09 -6.93 28.12
CA ILE A 88 -4.44 -7.93 27.29
C ILE A 88 -5.49 -8.97 26.91
N PHE A 89 -5.89 -9.01 25.64
CA PHE A 89 -6.92 -9.91 25.14
C PHE A 89 -6.36 -10.89 24.10
N SER A 90 -6.49 -12.19 24.34
CA SER A 90 -6.12 -13.24 23.38
C SER A 90 -7.33 -13.93 22.80
N PHE A 91 -7.31 -14.16 21.49
CA PHE A 91 -8.36 -14.95 20.83
C PHE A 91 -7.82 -15.80 19.67
N ALA A 92 -8.55 -16.87 19.35
CA ALA A 92 -8.37 -17.65 18.14
C ALA A 92 -8.83 -16.84 16.92
N ASN A 93 -7.96 -16.71 15.91
CA ASN A 93 -8.22 -15.88 14.75
C ASN A 93 -9.00 -16.65 13.69
N SER A 94 -10.24 -16.26 13.41
CA SER A 94 -11.07 -16.93 12.40
C SER A 94 -10.51 -16.83 10.98
N ALA A 95 -9.62 -15.87 10.72
CA ALA A 95 -8.97 -15.70 9.43
C ALA A 95 -7.68 -16.54 9.26
N ALA A 96 -7.25 -17.26 10.30
CA ALA A 96 -6.02 -18.06 10.26
C ALA A 96 -6.01 -19.07 9.11
N ALA A 97 -4.89 -19.14 8.40
CA ALA A 97 -4.71 -20.05 7.27
C ALA A 97 -4.97 -21.51 7.66
N SER A 98 -4.58 -21.90 8.88
CA SER A 98 -4.84 -23.25 9.39
C SER A 98 -6.34 -23.54 9.58
N LEU A 99 -7.13 -22.56 10.06
CA LEU A 99 -8.57 -22.71 10.23
C LEU A 99 -9.29 -22.71 8.88
N LEU A 100 -8.90 -21.82 7.96
CA LEU A 100 -9.42 -21.78 6.60
C LEU A 100 -9.17 -23.11 5.88
N LEU A 101 -7.96 -23.64 5.96
CA LEU A 101 -7.60 -24.92 5.36
C LEU A 101 -8.42 -26.08 5.94
N ARG A 102 -8.60 -26.12 7.26
CA ARG A 102 -9.45 -27.12 7.92
C ARG A 102 -10.90 -27.04 7.44
N GLY A 103 -11.43 -25.82 7.30
CA GLY A 103 -12.77 -25.59 6.74
C GLY A 103 -12.90 -26.12 5.31
N LEU A 104 -11.91 -25.85 4.44
CA LEU A 104 -11.88 -26.39 3.07
C LEU A 104 -11.84 -27.91 3.01
N LEU A 105 -11.23 -28.55 4.01
CA LEU A 105 -11.16 -30.01 4.15
C LEU A 105 -12.38 -30.61 4.85
N GLY A 106 -13.43 -29.82 5.07
CA GLY A 106 -14.68 -30.27 5.70
C GLY A 106 -14.59 -30.49 7.20
N VAL A 107 -13.52 -30.05 7.86
CA VAL A 107 -13.38 -30.11 9.32
C VAL A 107 -13.99 -28.87 9.93
N THR A 108 -15.03 -29.05 10.76
CA THR A 108 -15.65 -27.94 11.49
C THR A 108 -14.61 -27.21 12.34
N PRO A 109 -14.33 -25.92 12.07
CA PRO A 109 -13.37 -25.17 12.86
C PRO A 109 -13.90 -24.91 14.27
N ALA A 110 -12.98 -24.81 15.24
CA ALA A 110 -13.35 -24.37 16.58
C ALA A 110 -13.87 -22.91 16.53
N PRO A 111 -14.72 -22.49 17.49
CA PRO A 111 -15.14 -21.09 17.59
C PRO A 111 -13.93 -20.15 17.60
N ALA A 112 -13.98 -19.14 16.75
CA ALA A 112 -12.92 -18.16 16.57
C ALA A 112 -13.56 -16.81 16.23
N SER A 113 -12.83 -15.72 16.47
CA SER A 113 -13.28 -14.36 16.16
C SER A 113 -12.37 -13.74 15.11
N SER A 114 -12.93 -12.86 14.27
CA SER A 114 -12.09 -12.06 13.38
C SER A 114 -11.42 -10.94 14.18
N GLU A 115 -10.17 -10.61 13.85
CA GLU A 115 -9.47 -9.49 14.52
C GLU A 115 -10.23 -8.18 14.32
N ARG A 116 -10.86 -7.99 13.16
CA ARG A 116 -11.73 -6.85 12.87
C ARG A 116 -12.88 -6.71 13.86
N ASP A 117 -13.61 -7.79 14.13
CA ASP A 117 -14.77 -7.75 15.03
C ASP A 117 -14.31 -7.44 16.45
N VAL A 118 -13.23 -8.08 16.90
CA VAL A 118 -12.65 -7.83 18.23
C VAL A 118 -12.20 -6.37 18.37
N ARG A 119 -11.50 -5.83 17.37
CA ARG A 119 -11.11 -4.41 17.35
C ARG A 119 -12.33 -3.50 17.38
N SER A 120 -13.37 -3.82 16.62
CA SER A 120 -14.62 -3.06 16.64
C SER A 120 -15.28 -3.07 18.02
N TRP A 121 -15.32 -4.23 18.70
CA TRP A 121 -15.83 -4.35 20.07
C TRP A 121 -15.02 -3.50 21.05
N LEU A 122 -13.69 -3.60 21.00
CA LEU A 122 -12.77 -2.81 21.83
C LEU A 122 -12.96 -1.30 21.60
N THR A 123 -13.01 -0.87 20.34
CA THR A 123 -13.23 0.53 19.96
C THR A 123 -14.57 1.04 20.49
N SER A 124 -15.64 0.24 20.35
CA SER A 124 -16.97 0.58 20.86
C SER A 124 -17.03 0.67 22.39
N ALA A 125 -16.09 0.03 23.08
CA ALA A 125 -15.88 0.12 24.51
C ALA A 125 -14.86 1.20 24.91
N GLY A 126 -14.38 2.01 23.96
CA GLY A 126 -13.42 3.11 24.18
C GLY A 126 -12.00 2.65 24.49
N TYR A 127 -11.63 1.44 24.06
CA TYR A 127 -10.25 0.97 24.08
C TYR A 127 -9.54 1.35 22.77
N VAL A 128 -8.25 1.66 22.88
CA VAL A 128 -7.32 1.86 21.76
C VAL A 128 -6.29 0.76 21.79
N VAL A 129 -6.17 0.00 20.71
CA VAL A 129 -5.16 -1.06 20.59
C VAL A 129 -3.77 -0.42 20.45
N ARG A 130 -2.88 -0.70 21.39
CA ARG A 130 -1.49 -0.21 21.46
C ARG A 130 -0.50 -1.17 20.83
N SER A 131 -0.73 -2.47 20.99
CA SER A 131 0.11 -3.48 20.37
C SER A 131 -0.68 -4.70 19.94
N ARG A 132 -0.10 -5.40 18.97
CA ARG A 132 -0.59 -6.65 18.41
C ARG A 132 0.56 -7.65 18.39
N ASP A 133 0.42 -8.76 19.09
CA ASP A 133 1.31 -9.92 18.97
C ASP A 133 0.54 -11.09 18.33
N VAL A 134 1.27 -12.03 17.77
CA VAL A 134 0.71 -13.20 17.10
C VAL A 134 1.36 -14.47 17.63
N VAL A 135 0.58 -15.55 17.67
CA VAL A 135 1.08 -16.91 17.92
C VAL A 135 0.72 -17.73 16.69
N VAL A 136 1.75 -18.30 16.06
CA VAL A 136 1.60 -19.23 14.94
C VAL A 136 1.59 -20.64 15.52
N MET A 137 0.55 -21.41 15.21
CA MET A 137 0.44 -22.78 15.68
C MET A 137 1.44 -23.67 14.94
N PRO A 138 2.03 -24.66 15.64
CA PRO A 138 2.75 -25.72 14.96
C PRO A 138 1.87 -26.38 13.91
N HIS A 139 2.47 -26.81 12.81
CA HIS A 139 1.76 -27.51 11.76
C HIS A 139 1.03 -28.75 12.31
N VAL A 140 -0.29 -28.78 12.10
CA VAL A 140 -1.14 -29.94 12.34
C VAL A 140 -1.25 -30.66 11.00
N PRO A 141 -0.87 -31.95 10.91
CA PRO A 141 -0.97 -32.70 9.66
C PRO A 141 -2.41 -32.66 9.12
N VAL A 142 -2.56 -32.26 7.86
CA VAL A 142 -3.80 -32.43 7.08
C VAL A 142 -3.59 -33.47 5.98
N PRO A 143 -4.64 -34.03 5.36
CA PRO A 143 -4.52 -34.99 4.24
C PRO A 143 -3.87 -34.43 2.95
N LEU A 144 -3.33 -33.21 2.97
CA LEU A 144 -2.58 -32.63 1.86
C LEU A 144 -1.09 -32.99 1.99
N SER A 145 -0.37 -32.98 0.88
CA SER A 145 1.09 -32.98 0.96
C SER A 145 1.58 -31.70 1.64
N ALA A 146 2.72 -31.78 2.33
CA ALA A 146 3.31 -30.63 3.03
C ALA A 146 3.52 -29.42 2.09
N ASP A 147 3.96 -29.67 0.85
CA ASP A 147 4.16 -28.61 -0.16
C ASP A 147 2.85 -27.94 -0.58
N THR A 148 1.78 -28.72 -0.77
CA THR A 148 0.46 -28.19 -1.14
C THR A 148 -0.11 -27.36 -0.01
N GLU A 149 -0.02 -27.85 1.23
CA GLU A 149 -0.45 -27.09 2.39
C GLU A 149 0.33 -25.78 2.55
N ALA A 150 1.66 -25.82 2.42
CA ALA A 150 2.50 -24.64 2.51
C ALA A 150 2.11 -23.60 1.44
N ALA A 151 1.91 -24.03 0.20
CA ALA A 151 1.48 -23.16 -0.89
C ALA A 151 0.10 -22.53 -0.65
N VAL A 152 -0.86 -23.30 -0.15
CA VAL A 152 -2.21 -22.79 0.15
C VAL A 152 -2.18 -21.83 1.34
N ARG A 153 -1.40 -22.11 2.38
CA ARG A 153 -1.21 -21.17 3.51
C ARG A 153 -0.57 -19.88 3.04
N GLN A 154 0.50 -19.96 2.24
CA GLN A 154 1.15 -18.80 1.67
C GLN A 154 0.17 -17.97 0.82
N LEU A 155 -0.70 -18.62 0.04
CA LEU A 155 -1.74 -17.94 -0.71
C LEU A 155 -2.71 -17.21 0.23
N PHE A 156 -3.18 -17.85 1.30
CA PHE A 156 -4.06 -17.19 2.28
C PHE A 156 -3.39 -15.99 2.95
N GLU A 157 -2.12 -16.12 3.32
CA GLU A 157 -1.33 -15.03 3.91
C GLU A 157 -1.12 -13.88 2.92
N GLN A 158 -0.86 -14.19 1.66
CA GLN A 158 -0.79 -13.19 0.59
C GLN A 158 -2.12 -12.47 0.42
N LEU A 159 -3.24 -13.19 0.39
CA LEU A 159 -4.57 -12.59 0.22
C LEU A 159 -4.98 -11.78 1.45
N ASN A 160 -4.71 -12.32 2.64
CA ASN A 160 -4.98 -11.71 3.92
C ASN A 160 -3.80 -11.92 4.90
N PRO A 161 -2.98 -10.89 5.16
CA PRO A 161 -1.85 -10.99 6.08
C PRO A 161 -2.23 -11.44 7.50
N GLU A 162 -3.48 -11.23 7.94
CA GLU A 162 -3.97 -11.73 9.22
C GLU A 162 -4.00 -13.27 9.27
N ALA A 163 -4.06 -13.94 8.11
CA ALA A 163 -4.11 -15.40 8.02
C ALA A 163 -2.83 -16.08 8.51
N ALA A 164 -1.70 -15.36 8.59
CA ALA A 164 -0.46 -15.90 9.15
C ALA A 164 -0.55 -16.19 10.65
N ALA A 165 -1.52 -15.58 11.35
CA ALA A 165 -1.65 -15.69 12.80
C ALA A 165 -2.81 -16.63 13.17
N ASP A 166 -2.50 -17.71 13.89
CA ASP A 166 -3.51 -18.64 14.41
C ASP A 166 -4.20 -18.09 15.67
N ARG A 167 -3.44 -17.41 16.51
CA ARG A 167 -3.98 -16.62 17.63
C ARG A 167 -3.41 -15.22 17.61
N VAL A 168 -4.25 -14.27 18.02
CA VAL A 168 -3.89 -12.86 18.14
C VAL A 168 -3.94 -12.46 19.60
N LEU A 169 -2.97 -11.66 20.04
CA LEU A 169 -2.93 -11.01 21.34
C LEU A 169 -2.96 -9.50 21.11
N LEU A 170 -4.03 -8.85 21.55
CA LEU A 170 -4.16 -7.40 21.50
C LEU A 170 -3.91 -6.81 22.89
N VAL A 171 -3.07 -5.78 22.95
CA VAL A 171 -2.93 -4.94 24.14
C VAL A 171 -3.64 -3.63 23.86
N ALA A 172 -4.59 -3.27 24.71
CA ALA A 172 -5.41 -2.08 24.53
C ALA A 172 -5.52 -1.28 25.82
N THR A 173 -5.56 0.04 25.69
CA THR A 173 -5.69 0.99 26.81
C THR A 173 -6.90 1.86 26.59
N ARG A 174 -7.51 2.37 27.65
CA ARG A 174 -8.59 3.36 27.52
C ARG A 174 -8.05 4.63 26.87
N GLY A 175 -8.79 5.13 25.90
CA GLY A 175 -8.43 6.32 25.17
C GLY A 175 -9.40 6.58 24.03
N LEU A 176 -9.38 7.81 23.54
CA LEU A 176 -9.99 8.10 22.26
C LEU A 176 -9.02 7.55 21.22
N GLU A 177 -9.41 6.47 20.54
CA GLU A 177 -8.73 6.09 19.30
C GLU A 177 -8.85 7.32 18.39
N ALA A 178 -7.76 7.69 17.71
CA ALA A 178 -7.88 8.66 16.63
C ALA A 178 -8.88 8.03 15.65
N SER A 179 -10.14 8.48 15.72
CA SER A 179 -11.24 7.83 15.01
C SER A 179 -10.84 7.82 13.55
N LYS A 180 -10.65 6.62 12.98
CA LYS A 180 -10.47 6.51 11.54
C LYS A 180 -11.61 7.28 10.92
N PRO A 181 -11.30 8.23 10.03
CA PRO A 181 -12.32 9.17 9.65
C PRO A 181 -13.42 8.42 8.91
N GLU A 182 -14.67 8.77 9.23
CA GLU A 182 -15.83 8.07 8.70
C GLU A 182 -15.84 8.15 7.16
N ARG A 183 -16.12 7.01 6.52
CA ARG A 183 -16.13 6.95 5.06
C ARG A 183 -17.32 7.76 4.53
N THR A 184 -17.05 8.66 3.61
CA THR A 184 -18.08 9.49 2.97
C THR A 184 -18.51 8.86 1.66
N ARG A 185 -19.78 8.47 1.57
CA ARG A 185 -20.36 7.86 0.35
C ARG A 185 -20.30 8.83 -0.83
N GLY A 186 -19.94 8.33 -2.02
CA GLY A 186 -19.82 9.12 -3.25
C GLY A 186 -18.56 9.97 -3.37
N LEU A 187 -17.85 10.25 -2.26
CA LEU A 187 -16.59 11.01 -2.26
C LEU A 187 -15.46 10.20 -2.91
N THR A 188 -14.67 10.88 -3.74
CA THR A 188 -13.44 10.31 -4.33
C THR A 188 -12.22 10.96 -3.68
N SER A 189 -11.44 10.17 -2.93
CA SER A 189 -10.16 10.61 -2.39
C SER A 189 -9.03 10.29 -3.35
N ILE A 190 -8.17 11.27 -3.58
CA ILE A 190 -7.02 11.17 -4.47
C ILE A 190 -5.78 11.37 -3.61
N VAL A 191 -5.02 10.30 -3.43
CA VAL A 191 -3.79 10.29 -2.64
C VAL A 191 -2.62 10.59 -3.55
N VAL A 192 -2.00 11.74 -3.38
CA VAL A 192 -0.80 12.15 -4.12
C VAL A 192 0.44 11.93 -3.26
N SER A 193 1.30 11.01 -3.69
CA SER A 193 2.64 10.84 -3.13
C SER A 193 3.58 11.85 -3.77
N ALA A 194 3.90 12.91 -3.04
CA ALA A 194 4.75 13.99 -3.53
C ALA A 194 6.24 13.67 -3.37
N SER A 195 7.06 14.12 -4.32
CA SER A 195 8.50 14.27 -4.17
C SER A 195 8.84 15.70 -3.70
N ASP A 196 10.11 16.07 -3.78
CA ASP A 196 10.62 17.43 -3.61
C ASP A 196 10.43 18.31 -4.87
N ASP A 197 9.97 17.74 -5.99
CA ASP A 197 9.65 18.49 -7.21
C ASP A 197 8.28 19.18 -7.11
N LEU A 198 8.29 20.42 -6.62
CA LEU A 198 7.09 21.24 -6.49
C LEU A 198 6.41 21.56 -7.83
N GLY A 199 7.16 21.60 -8.94
CA GLY A 199 6.61 21.88 -10.27
C GLY A 199 5.81 20.69 -10.79
N ALA A 200 6.35 19.48 -10.63
CA ALA A 200 5.65 18.23 -10.92
C ALA A 200 4.37 18.10 -10.07
N LEU A 201 4.48 18.39 -8.76
CA LEU A 201 3.32 18.38 -7.87
C LEU A 201 2.25 19.40 -8.29
N GLU A 202 2.64 20.63 -8.64
CA GLU A 202 1.71 21.66 -9.08
C GLU A 202 0.94 21.25 -10.33
N GLY A 203 1.61 20.64 -11.32
CA GLY A 203 0.96 20.08 -12.50
C GLY A 203 -0.10 19.03 -12.16
N THR A 204 0.27 18.06 -11.32
CA THR A 204 -0.64 17.01 -10.85
C THR A 204 -1.85 17.58 -10.12
N VAL A 205 -1.63 18.48 -9.16
CA VAL A 205 -2.67 19.15 -8.36
C VAL A 205 -3.65 19.93 -9.26
N ARG A 206 -3.14 20.66 -10.26
CA ARG A 206 -3.99 21.38 -11.22
C ARG A 206 -4.84 20.42 -12.07
N SER A 207 -4.27 19.30 -12.52
CA SER A 207 -4.99 18.30 -13.31
C SER A 207 -6.12 17.62 -12.50
N ILE A 208 -5.87 17.37 -11.21
CA ILE A 208 -6.86 16.84 -10.26
C ILE A 208 -7.96 17.87 -9.99
N ALA A 209 -7.60 19.13 -9.78
CA ALA A 209 -8.56 20.18 -9.53
C ALA A 209 -9.48 20.44 -10.75
N GLY A 210 -9.04 20.07 -11.96
CA GLY A 210 -9.80 20.16 -13.20
C GLY A 210 -10.78 19.00 -13.46
N GLN A 211 -10.74 17.93 -12.66
CA GLN A 211 -11.58 16.75 -12.85
C GLN A 211 -13.08 17.08 -12.83
N LEU A 212 -13.84 16.43 -13.72
CA LEU A 212 -15.30 16.53 -13.78
C LEU A 212 -16.01 15.85 -12.59
N ARG A 213 -15.37 14.84 -11.99
CA ARG A 213 -15.90 14.16 -10.80
C ARG A 213 -15.90 15.12 -9.60
N LYS A 214 -17.02 15.15 -8.87
CA LYS A 214 -17.20 15.84 -7.58
C LYS A 214 -18.16 15.02 -6.70
N PRO A 215 -18.06 15.10 -5.37
CA PRO A 215 -17.03 15.80 -4.59
C PRO A 215 -15.68 15.05 -4.62
N LEU A 216 -14.59 15.81 -4.46
CA LEU A 216 -13.22 15.29 -4.37
C LEU A 216 -12.57 15.65 -3.05
N GLU A 217 -11.76 14.74 -2.55
CA GLU A 217 -10.79 14.98 -1.48
C GLU A 217 -9.39 14.76 -2.07
N LEU A 218 -8.53 15.77 -2.02
CA LEU A 218 -7.13 15.69 -2.44
C LEU A 218 -6.25 15.59 -1.21
N ILE A 219 -5.54 14.48 -1.08
CA ILE A 219 -4.63 14.21 0.03
C ILE A 219 -3.21 14.24 -0.51
N VAL A 220 -2.41 15.21 -0.10
CA VAL A 220 -1.01 15.29 -0.50
C VAL A 220 -0.12 14.93 0.67
N VAL A 221 0.69 13.88 0.48
CA VAL A 221 1.69 13.43 1.45
C VAL A 221 3.08 13.70 0.87
N SER A 222 3.89 14.49 1.57
CA SER A 222 5.17 14.98 1.07
C SER A 222 6.28 14.84 2.13
N PRO A 223 7.54 14.62 1.70
CA PRO A 223 8.68 14.74 2.60
C PRO A 223 8.94 16.20 3.02
N LEU A 224 8.47 17.19 2.24
CA LEU A 224 8.63 18.60 2.56
C LEU A 224 7.66 19.02 3.68
N PRO A 225 8.04 19.99 4.52
CA PRO A 225 7.15 20.52 5.54
C PRO A 225 5.98 21.29 4.92
N GLU A 226 4.84 21.35 5.62
CA GLU A 226 3.57 21.87 5.08
C GLU A 226 3.67 23.32 4.58
N PHE A 227 4.47 24.17 5.24
CA PHE A 227 4.64 25.57 4.88
C PHE A 227 5.31 25.77 3.51
N GLU A 228 6.12 24.82 3.03
CA GLU A 228 6.74 24.90 1.70
C GLU A 228 5.74 24.58 0.58
N LEU A 229 4.75 23.75 0.89
CA LEU A 229 3.73 23.31 -0.05
C LEU A 229 2.60 24.34 -0.23
N ASP A 230 2.49 25.32 0.67
CA ASP A 230 1.44 26.34 0.63
C ASP A 230 1.34 27.05 -0.72
N SER A 231 2.49 27.32 -1.35
CA SER A 231 2.58 27.99 -2.65
C SER A 231 1.86 27.22 -3.75
N VAL A 232 2.02 25.89 -3.78
CA VAL A 232 1.40 24.97 -4.76
C VAL A 232 -0.13 24.97 -4.63
N PHE A 233 -0.63 25.06 -3.39
CA PHE A 233 -2.05 24.90 -3.12
C PHE A 233 -2.88 26.17 -3.20
N LYS A 234 -2.25 27.35 -3.31
CA LYS A 234 -2.95 28.65 -3.44
C LYS A 234 -4.00 28.64 -4.55
N THR A 235 -3.74 27.94 -5.66
CA THR A 235 -4.63 27.92 -6.84
C THR A 235 -5.83 26.97 -6.72
N VAL A 236 -5.81 26.06 -5.74
CA VAL A 236 -6.84 25.03 -5.54
C VAL A 236 -7.58 25.16 -4.22
N ARG A 237 -7.02 25.85 -3.21
CA ARG A 237 -7.72 26.17 -1.96
C ARG A 237 -9.01 26.93 -2.26
N GLY A 238 -10.12 26.45 -1.71
CA GLY A 238 -11.43 27.08 -1.86
C GLY A 238 -12.16 26.76 -3.18
N ARG A 239 -11.61 25.90 -4.05
CA ARG A 239 -12.37 25.42 -5.22
C ARG A 239 -13.58 24.59 -4.76
N ALA A 240 -14.76 24.94 -5.26
CA ALA A 240 -15.99 24.23 -4.94
C ALA A 240 -15.88 22.73 -5.25
N GLY A 241 -16.28 21.90 -4.29
CA GLY A 241 -16.27 20.44 -4.40
C GLY A 241 -14.87 19.80 -4.40
N LEU A 242 -13.84 20.53 -3.96
CA LEU A 242 -12.50 20.00 -3.68
C LEU A 242 -12.11 20.32 -2.24
N GLU A 243 -11.95 19.28 -1.43
CA GLU A 243 -11.32 19.38 -0.12
C GLU A 243 -9.83 19.05 -0.23
N LEU A 244 -8.99 19.76 0.52
CA LEU A 244 -7.55 19.58 0.50
C LEU A 244 -7.07 19.18 1.90
N VAL A 245 -6.38 18.04 1.97
CA VAL A 245 -5.66 17.56 3.15
C VAL A 245 -4.18 17.50 2.80
N VAL A 246 -3.34 18.15 3.59
CA VAL A 246 -1.89 18.16 3.39
C VAL A 246 -1.24 17.51 4.60
N LYS A 247 -0.30 16.60 4.35
CA LYS A 247 0.54 15.99 5.38
C LYS A 247 2.01 16.10 4.97
N GLY A 248 2.69 17.11 5.52
CA GLY A 248 4.11 17.36 5.28
C GLY A 248 5.03 16.63 6.25
N GLY A 249 6.32 16.61 5.94
CA GLY A 249 7.38 16.03 6.77
C GLY A 249 7.36 14.51 6.86
N VAL A 250 6.66 13.83 5.95
CA VAL A 250 6.57 12.36 5.94
C VAL A 250 7.74 11.80 5.13
N VAL A 251 8.76 11.34 5.85
CA VAL A 251 9.93 10.67 5.28
C VAL A 251 9.58 9.23 4.92
N GLY A 252 10.12 8.72 3.82
CA GLY A 252 9.89 7.37 3.32
C GLY A 252 10.00 7.31 1.80
N ASP A 253 9.79 6.13 1.21
CA ASP A 253 9.60 6.02 -0.22
C ASP A 253 8.20 6.50 -0.64
N ALA A 254 7.90 6.43 -1.94
CA ALA A 254 6.60 6.87 -2.44
C ALA A 254 5.43 5.96 -1.99
N LEU A 255 5.69 4.70 -1.62
CA LEU A 255 4.69 3.75 -1.16
C LEU A 255 4.32 4.01 0.31
N ALA A 256 5.31 4.23 1.18
CA ALA A 256 5.10 4.63 2.57
C ALA A 256 4.24 5.90 2.66
N ARG A 257 4.55 6.92 1.83
CA ARG A 257 3.72 8.13 1.74
C ARG A 257 2.30 7.85 1.22
N THR A 258 2.15 6.90 0.30
CA THR A 258 0.82 6.49 -0.20
C THR A 258 0.02 5.80 0.90
N ASN A 259 0.64 4.90 1.67
CA ASN A 259 0.00 4.24 2.81
C ASN A 259 -0.52 5.26 3.83
N VAL A 260 0.28 6.26 4.19
CA VAL A 260 -0.16 7.37 5.06
C VAL A 260 -1.37 8.10 4.46
N GLY A 261 -1.35 8.38 3.16
CA GLY A 261 -2.49 9.03 2.50
C GLY A 261 -3.75 8.16 2.45
N LEU A 262 -3.60 6.84 2.29
CA LEU A 262 -4.70 5.87 2.32
C LEU A 262 -5.37 5.76 3.70
N GLU A 263 -4.60 5.96 4.76
CA GLU A 263 -5.13 6.03 6.13
C GLU A 263 -5.96 7.31 6.37
N LEU A 264 -5.56 8.43 5.76
CA LEU A 264 -6.27 9.70 5.84
C LEU A 264 -7.52 9.73 4.94
N ALA A 265 -7.57 8.90 3.89
CA ALA A 265 -8.63 8.90 2.90
C ALA A 265 -10.01 8.54 3.47
N ARG A 266 -10.99 9.43 3.24
CA ARG A 266 -12.39 9.25 3.64
C ARG A 266 -13.31 8.82 2.51
N GLY A 267 -12.86 8.95 1.28
CA GLY A 267 -13.66 8.65 0.09
C GLY A 267 -14.07 7.19 0.04
N GLN A 268 -15.30 6.97 -0.44
CA GLN A 268 -15.73 5.68 -0.94
C GLN A 268 -14.81 5.21 -2.06
N TYR A 269 -14.49 6.11 -2.98
CA TYR A 269 -13.59 5.83 -4.10
C TYR A 269 -12.19 6.34 -3.78
N VAL A 270 -11.16 5.56 -4.10
CA VAL A 270 -9.77 5.96 -3.90
C VAL A 270 -8.94 5.76 -5.17
N CYS A 271 -8.10 6.75 -5.46
CA CYS A 271 -7.10 6.73 -6.52
C CYS A 271 -5.75 7.19 -5.93
N CYS A 272 -4.66 6.54 -6.30
CA CYS A 272 -3.32 6.93 -5.89
C CYS A 272 -2.59 7.54 -7.09
N VAL A 273 -1.79 8.57 -6.89
CA VAL A 273 -1.11 9.30 -7.98
C VAL A 273 0.27 9.73 -7.48
N GLU A 274 1.27 9.74 -8.35
CA GLU A 274 2.57 10.34 -8.06
C GLU A 274 2.64 11.80 -8.55
N ALA A 275 3.41 12.63 -7.84
CA ALA A 275 3.74 13.95 -8.36
C ALA A 275 4.40 13.86 -9.75
N GLY A 276 3.88 14.64 -10.71
CA GLY A 276 4.29 14.62 -12.11
C GLY A 276 3.33 13.83 -13.01
N GLU A 277 2.45 13.00 -12.47
CA GLU A 277 1.39 12.34 -13.23
C GLU A 277 0.22 13.31 -13.47
N LEU A 278 -0.24 13.41 -14.74
CA LEU A 278 -1.35 14.27 -15.13
C LEU A 278 -2.58 13.42 -15.48
N LEU A 279 -3.76 13.86 -15.03
CA LEU A 279 -5.03 13.19 -15.27
C LEU A 279 -5.90 13.92 -16.29
N GLU A 280 -6.60 13.18 -17.14
CA GLU A 280 -7.61 13.73 -18.06
C GLU A 280 -8.76 14.29 -17.28
N ARG A 281 -9.37 15.37 -17.78
CA ARG A 281 -10.53 15.99 -17.14
C ARG A 281 -11.65 15.01 -16.80
N SER A 282 -11.88 14.00 -17.65
CA SER A 282 -12.92 12.97 -17.50
C SER A 282 -12.44 11.67 -16.84
N HIS A 283 -11.14 11.53 -16.55
CA HIS A 283 -10.53 10.27 -16.16
C HIS A 283 -11.22 9.63 -14.95
N LEU A 284 -11.29 10.37 -13.83
CA LEU A 284 -11.92 9.86 -12.61
C LEU A 284 -13.42 9.65 -12.77
N SER A 285 -14.11 10.54 -13.50
CA SER A 285 -15.54 10.37 -13.75
C SER A 285 -15.85 9.10 -14.54
N SER A 286 -15.00 8.75 -15.52
CA SER A 286 -15.18 7.55 -16.33
C SER A 286 -14.92 6.28 -15.53
N LEU A 287 -13.85 6.23 -14.73
CA LEU A 287 -13.55 5.08 -13.89
C LEU A 287 -14.58 4.87 -12.79
N VAL A 288 -14.99 5.94 -12.10
CA VAL A 288 -16.02 5.84 -11.05
C VAL A 288 -17.38 5.46 -11.65
N LYS A 289 -17.77 6.05 -12.79
CA LYS A 289 -19.01 5.65 -13.48
C LYS A 289 -19.01 4.16 -13.83
N ARG A 290 -17.88 3.61 -14.27
CA ARG A 290 -17.74 2.16 -14.52
C ARG A 290 -17.94 1.30 -13.29
N LEU A 291 -17.58 1.80 -12.10
CA LEU A 291 -17.85 1.13 -10.83
C LEU A 291 -19.33 1.25 -10.48
N GLU A 292 -19.90 2.44 -10.56
CA GLU A 292 -21.31 2.72 -10.28
C GLU A 292 -22.25 1.87 -11.17
N ASP A 293 -21.94 1.76 -12.48
CA ASP A 293 -22.71 1.00 -13.46
C ASP A 293 -22.53 -0.53 -13.35
N GLY A 294 -21.51 -0.99 -12.62
CA GLY A 294 -21.13 -2.41 -12.53
C GLY A 294 -21.18 -2.96 -11.10
N THR A 295 -20.65 -4.17 -10.93
CA THR A 295 -20.47 -4.84 -9.61
C THR A 295 -19.01 -4.97 -9.20
N ALA A 296 -18.06 -4.54 -10.04
CA ALA A 296 -16.64 -4.61 -9.75
C ALA A 296 -16.27 -3.72 -8.55
N ALA A 297 -15.29 -4.15 -7.75
CA ALA A 297 -14.77 -3.39 -6.62
C ALA A 297 -13.64 -2.42 -7.01
N TRP A 298 -13.12 -2.52 -8.23
CA TRP A 298 -12.10 -1.63 -8.76
C TRP A 298 -12.17 -1.57 -10.28
N ALA A 299 -11.75 -0.43 -10.83
CA ALA A 299 -11.77 -0.14 -12.25
C ALA A 299 -10.40 0.36 -12.67
N LEU A 300 -10.00 0.02 -13.90
CA LEU A 300 -8.73 0.44 -14.45
C LEU A 300 -8.84 0.87 -15.91
N SER A 301 -8.08 1.88 -16.27
CA SER A 301 -7.85 2.31 -17.66
C SER A 301 -6.59 1.65 -18.19
N GLY A 302 -6.53 1.34 -19.48
CA GLY A 302 -5.27 0.93 -20.07
C GLY A 302 -5.19 1.03 -21.58
N ASP A 303 -4.02 0.64 -22.09
CA ASP A 303 -3.52 1.12 -23.37
C ASP A 303 -4.15 0.40 -24.56
N GLY A 304 -5.38 0.80 -24.89
CA GLY A 304 -5.98 0.59 -26.22
C GLY A 304 -6.39 -0.84 -26.59
N GLY A 305 -6.21 -1.83 -25.72
CA GLY A 305 -6.71 -3.19 -25.91
C GLY A 305 -8.23 -3.29 -25.76
N ALA A 306 -8.88 -4.10 -26.61
CA ALA A 306 -10.31 -4.37 -26.52
C ALA A 306 -10.69 -5.20 -25.27
N ARG A 307 -9.71 -5.87 -24.64
CA ARG A 307 -9.89 -6.72 -23.45
C ARG A 307 -8.72 -6.55 -22.49
N PHE A 308 -9.01 -6.68 -21.20
CA PHE A 308 -8.01 -6.79 -20.15
C PHE A 308 -7.38 -8.19 -20.18
N GLU A 309 -6.07 -8.27 -20.32
CA GLU A 309 -5.31 -9.52 -20.26
C GLU A 309 -4.44 -9.53 -19.00
N VAL A 310 -4.86 -10.30 -17.98
CA VAL A 310 -4.16 -10.43 -16.69
C VAL A 310 -2.69 -10.78 -16.92
N ARG A 311 -2.39 -11.70 -17.84
CA ARG A 311 -1.01 -12.13 -18.13
C ARG A 311 -0.14 -10.99 -18.64
N ALA A 312 -0.57 -10.30 -19.71
CA ALA A 312 0.18 -9.17 -20.26
C ALA A 312 0.37 -8.06 -19.22
N TRP A 313 -0.63 -7.87 -18.37
CA TRP A 313 -0.59 -6.91 -17.28
C TRP A 313 0.37 -7.29 -16.14
N LEU A 314 0.44 -8.58 -15.77
CA LEU A 314 1.44 -9.08 -14.82
C LEU A 314 2.86 -9.03 -15.40
N GLU A 315 3.01 -9.38 -16.68
CA GLU A 315 4.29 -9.34 -17.40
C GLU A 315 4.82 -7.91 -17.57
N ALA A 316 3.94 -6.90 -17.63
CA ALA A 316 4.32 -5.49 -17.63
C ALA A 316 4.90 -5.02 -16.28
N GLY A 317 4.73 -5.80 -15.20
CA GLY A 317 5.46 -5.65 -13.95
C GLY A 317 5.08 -4.45 -13.07
N ALA A 318 4.22 -3.52 -13.52
CA ALA A 318 3.76 -2.40 -12.70
C ALA A 318 2.40 -1.88 -13.17
N VAL A 319 1.54 -1.53 -12.21
CA VAL A 319 0.29 -0.84 -12.47
C VAL A 319 0.49 0.61 -12.12
N HIS A 320 0.49 1.47 -13.13
CA HIS A 320 0.56 2.91 -12.90
C HIS A 320 -0.53 3.36 -11.95
N ARG A 321 -0.13 4.04 -10.87
CA ARG A 321 -1.03 4.40 -9.77
C ARG A 321 -2.21 5.23 -10.24
N ALA A 322 -1.96 6.18 -11.14
CA ALA A 322 -2.97 7.02 -11.75
C ALA A 322 -4.02 6.27 -12.60
N ARG A 323 -3.85 4.98 -12.93
CA ARG A 323 -4.73 4.28 -13.89
C ARG A 323 -5.93 3.59 -13.28
N TYR A 324 -6.07 3.55 -11.96
CA TYR A 324 -7.14 2.80 -11.32
C TYR A 324 -7.90 3.62 -10.28
N VAL A 325 -9.13 3.19 -10.03
CA VAL A 325 -9.96 3.64 -8.92
C VAL A 325 -10.51 2.41 -8.20
N VAL A 326 -10.48 2.45 -6.88
CA VAL A 326 -10.98 1.39 -6.01
C VAL A 326 -12.24 1.87 -5.30
N ASP A 327 -13.30 1.05 -5.28
CA ASP A 327 -14.49 1.23 -4.43
C ASP A 327 -14.28 0.52 -3.09
N ARG A 328 -13.95 1.29 -2.06
CA ARG A 328 -13.66 0.78 -0.72
C ARG A 328 -14.88 0.20 -0.01
N GLU A 329 -16.09 0.59 -0.41
CA GLU A 329 -17.32 0.01 0.14
C GLU A 329 -17.44 -1.44 -0.34
N ARG A 330 -17.25 -1.68 -1.64
CA ARG A 330 -17.30 -3.02 -2.25
C ARG A 330 -16.13 -3.91 -1.85
N LEU A 331 -14.94 -3.34 -1.64
CA LEU A 331 -13.81 -4.06 -1.08
C LEU A 331 -14.04 -4.58 0.35
N GLY A 332 -14.96 -3.96 1.11
CA GLY A 332 -15.23 -4.33 2.49
C GLY A 332 -14.01 -4.16 3.41
N SER A 333 -13.54 -5.28 3.98
CA SER A 333 -12.35 -5.32 4.86
C SER A 333 -11.03 -5.52 4.12
N PHE A 334 -11.01 -5.59 2.79
CA PHE A 334 -9.75 -5.71 2.08
C PHE A 334 -8.83 -4.52 2.41
N THR A 335 -7.67 -4.83 2.96
CA THR A 335 -6.67 -3.83 3.34
C THR A 335 -5.93 -3.34 2.10
N LEU A 336 -6.28 -2.13 1.67
CA LEU A 336 -5.57 -1.42 0.62
C LEU A 336 -4.32 -0.76 1.21
N LEU A 337 -3.22 -1.52 1.29
CA LEU A 337 -1.89 -1.05 1.69
C LEU A 337 -0.83 -1.71 0.81
N PHE A 338 0.24 -0.99 0.54
CA PHE A 338 1.42 -1.47 -0.18
C PHE A 338 2.44 -2.02 0.81
N ALA A 339 3.08 -3.14 0.46
CA ALA A 339 4.20 -3.66 1.23
C ALA A 339 5.40 -2.70 1.10
N GLU A 340 5.91 -2.19 2.21
CA GLU A 340 7.04 -1.25 2.22
C GLU A 340 8.37 -1.99 2.11
N GLY A 341 9.31 -1.45 1.34
CA GLY A 341 10.63 -2.06 1.14
C GLY A 341 10.62 -3.41 0.39
N VAL A 342 9.51 -3.74 -0.28
CA VAL A 342 9.36 -4.96 -1.09
C VAL A 342 9.32 -4.58 -2.57
N ASP A 343 10.21 -5.17 -3.36
CA ASP A 343 10.18 -5.03 -4.82
C ASP A 343 8.84 -5.52 -5.36
N LEU A 344 8.28 -4.80 -6.33
CA LEU A 344 6.98 -5.13 -6.96
C LEU A 344 5.79 -5.13 -5.97
N ALA A 345 5.88 -4.42 -4.84
CA ALA A 345 4.79 -4.31 -3.87
C ALA A 345 3.45 -3.85 -4.50
N GLU A 346 3.50 -2.99 -5.51
CA GLU A 346 2.33 -2.59 -6.29
C GLU A 346 1.72 -3.79 -7.01
N ALA A 347 2.53 -4.54 -7.77
CA ALA A 347 2.08 -5.73 -8.46
C ALA A 347 1.47 -6.75 -7.49
N MET A 348 2.05 -6.93 -6.30
CA MET A 348 1.48 -7.80 -5.27
C MET A 348 0.09 -7.35 -4.80
N MET A 349 -0.08 -6.06 -4.49
CA MET A 349 -1.39 -5.51 -4.10
C MET A 349 -2.43 -5.75 -5.20
N PHE A 350 -2.01 -5.57 -6.45
CA PHE A 350 -2.83 -5.75 -7.63
C PHE A 350 -3.16 -7.19 -7.97
N CYS A 351 -2.22 -8.12 -7.80
CA CYS A 351 -2.48 -9.56 -7.86
C CYS A 351 -3.56 -9.96 -6.85
N ARG A 352 -3.47 -9.45 -5.61
CA ARG A 352 -4.46 -9.72 -4.56
C ARG A 352 -5.84 -9.15 -4.94
N LEU A 353 -5.89 -7.93 -5.46
CA LEU A 353 -7.14 -7.34 -5.96
C LEU A 353 -7.73 -8.16 -7.10
N ALA A 354 -6.94 -8.52 -8.11
CA ALA A 354 -7.40 -9.28 -9.27
C ALA A 354 -7.82 -10.72 -8.93
N ALA A 355 -7.19 -11.34 -7.92
CA ALA A 355 -7.54 -12.67 -7.45
C ALA A 355 -8.91 -12.70 -6.73
N LEU A 356 -9.28 -11.61 -6.05
CA LEU A 356 -10.51 -11.54 -5.25
C LEU A 356 -11.65 -10.81 -5.97
N PHE A 357 -11.33 -9.85 -6.83
CA PHE A 357 -12.27 -8.94 -7.45
C PHE A 357 -11.95 -8.80 -8.95
N PRO A 358 -12.86 -9.18 -9.85
CA PRO A 358 -12.66 -8.92 -11.27
C PRO A 358 -12.64 -7.41 -11.52
N PRO A 359 -11.66 -6.87 -12.28
CA PRO A 359 -11.63 -5.46 -12.60
C PRO A 359 -12.71 -5.07 -13.61
N SER A 360 -13.22 -3.84 -13.48
CA SER A 360 -13.92 -3.16 -14.57
C SER A 360 -12.90 -2.47 -15.48
N TRP A 361 -12.86 -2.85 -16.74
CA TRP A 361 -11.91 -2.29 -17.72
C TRP A 361 -12.54 -1.12 -18.49
N LEU A 362 -11.82 0.00 -18.55
CA LEU A 362 -12.14 1.11 -19.42
C LEU A 362 -11.15 1.14 -20.61
N PRO A 363 -11.61 0.82 -21.84
CA PRO A 363 -10.77 0.91 -23.01
C PRO A 363 -10.52 2.37 -23.37
N GLY A 364 -9.25 2.72 -23.61
CA GLY A 364 -8.83 4.06 -24.02
C GLY A 364 -7.50 4.44 -23.38
N PRO A 365 -6.64 5.21 -24.05
CA PRO A 365 -5.34 5.58 -23.51
C PRO A 365 -5.53 6.25 -22.15
N SER A 366 -4.78 5.82 -21.13
CA SER A 366 -4.77 6.58 -19.89
C SER A 366 -4.06 7.92 -20.15
N THR A 367 -4.40 8.96 -19.41
CA THR A 367 -3.76 10.27 -19.63
C THR A 367 -2.29 10.33 -19.33
N VAL A 368 -1.79 9.39 -18.51
CA VAL A 368 -0.35 9.23 -18.30
C VAL A 368 0.35 8.94 -19.64
N ASP A 369 -0.31 8.22 -20.54
CA ASP A 369 0.23 7.76 -21.81
C ASP A 369 0.19 8.82 -22.89
N VAL A 370 -0.85 9.66 -22.89
CA VAL A 370 -0.90 10.83 -23.77
C VAL A 370 0.19 11.83 -23.38
N THR A 371 0.42 12.04 -22.08
CA THR A 371 1.46 12.97 -21.60
C THR A 371 2.87 12.44 -21.84
N ARG A 372 3.09 11.11 -21.72
CA ARG A 372 4.35 10.45 -22.09
C ARG A 372 4.57 10.41 -23.60
N ALA A 373 3.53 10.18 -24.40
CA ALA A 373 3.62 10.18 -25.86
C ALA A 373 4.02 11.56 -26.42
N VAL A 374 3.68 12.65 -25.72
CA VAL A 374 4.13 14.01 -26.05
C VAL A 374 5.60 14.24 -25.65
N LYS A 375 6.15 13.45 -24.71
CA LYS A 375 7.57 13.48 -24.31
C LYS A 375 8.46 12.49 -25.09
N SER A 376 7.89 11.56 -25.86
CA SER A 376 8.67 10.66 -26.70
C SER A 376 9.14 11.36 -27.99
N ASP A 377 10.43 11.26 -28.25
CA ASP A 377 11.17 11.71 -29.44
C ASP A 377 10.34 11.52 -30.75
N PRO A 378 10.31 12.52 -31.66
CA PRO A 378 9.74 12.38 -33.01
C PRO A 378 10.12 11.07 -33.74
N ALA A 379 11.29 10.49 -33.45
CA ALA A 379 11.69 9.19 -33.99
C ALA A 379 10.80 8.03 -33.49
N SER A 380 10.47 7.99 -32.20
CA SER A 380 9.59 6.98 -31.59
C SER A 380 8.15 7.10 -32.08
N LEU A 381 7.69 8.34 -32.35
CA LEU A 381 6.37 8.60 -32.96
C LEU A 381 6.27 8.02 -34.38
N ARG A 382 7.35 8.05 -35.17
CA ARG A 382 7.40 7.43 -36.51
C ARG A 382 7.36 5.91 -36.44
N GLU A 383 8.04 5.30 -35.47
CA GLU A 383 8.08 3.85 -35.28
C GLU A 383 6.70 3.28 -34.88
N VAL A 384 5.97 4.01 -34.03
CA VAL A 384 4.59 3.66 -33.63
C VAL A 384 3.58 3.84 -34.78
N LEU A 385 3.78 4.85 -35.64
CA LEU A 385 2.94 5.07 -36.82
C LEU A 385 3.22 4.06 -37.94
N ALA A 386 4.47 3.62 -38.08
CA ALA A 386 4.88 2.57 -39.04
C ALA A 386 4.36 1.17 -38.65
N ALA A 387 4.13 0.92 -37.35
CA ALA A 387 3.67 -0.37 -36.84
C ALA A 387 2.14 -0.60 -36.95
N ARG A 388 1.36 0.34 -37.52
CA ARG A 388 -0.10 0.21 -37.65
C ARG A 388 -0.52 -0.06 -39.11
N PRO A 389 -1.40 -1.05 -39.38
CA PRO A 389 -1.84 -1.36 -40.73
C PRO A 389 -2.96 -0.40 -41.16
N LEU A 390 -2.62 0.82 -41.56
CA LEU A 390 -3.57 1.71 -42.22
C LEU A 390 -3.62 1.39 -43.72
N ARG A 391 -4.50 0.46 -44.09
CA ARG A 391 -4.90 0.19 -45.47
C ARG A 391 -5.71 1.37 -46.03
N THR A 392 -5.09 2.51 -46.36
CA THR A 392 -5.73 3.53 -47.23
C THR A 392 -4.83 4.66 -47.78
N LEU A 393 -3.51 4.59 -47.69
CA LEU A 393 -2.64 5.64 -48.26
C LEU A 393 -1.56 5.06 -49.19
N SER A 394 -1.98 4.42 -50.28
CA SER A 394 -1.10 3.86 -51.32
C SER A 394 -0.66 4.89 -52.39
N ALA A 395 -0.53 6.17 -52.04
CA ALA A 395 -0.12 7.21 -53.00
C ALA A 395 0.98 8.17 -52.51
N ILE A 396 1.56 7.96 -51.32
CA ILE A 396 2.70 8.76 -50.87
C ILE A 396 3.97 7.93 -51.04
N ASP A 397 4.87 8.37 -51.93
CA ASP A 397 6.20 7.80 -52.05
C ASP A 397 7.02 8.17 -50.80
N LEU A 398 7.15 7.18 -49.90
CA LEU A 398 7.90 7.27 -48.66
C LEU A 398 9.26 6.57 -48.78
N ARG A 399 9.90 6.59 -49.95
CA ARG A 399 11.32 6.20 -50.02
C ARG A 399 12.11 7.10 -49.07
N ALA A 400 12.79 6.48 -48.12
CA ALA A 400 13.73 7.18 -47.27
C ALA A 400 14.80 7.83 -48.16
N PRO A 401 15.14 9.11 -47.94
CA PRO A 401 16.36 9.65 -48.54
C PRO A 401 17.54 8.77 -48.07
N GLU A 402 18.49 8.51 -48.98
CA GLU A 402 19.67 7.72 -48.65
C GLU A 402 20.33 8.28 -47.38
N PRO A 403 20.73 7.43 -46.43
CA PRO A 403 21.34 7.90 -45.18
C PRO A 403 22.58 8.71 -45.51
N VAL A 404 22.50 10.02 -45.27
CA VAL A 404 23.63 10.92 -45.45
C VAL A 404 24.44 10.92 -44.17
N ASP A 405 25.75 10.71 -44.28
CA ASP A 405 26.67 10.94 -43.17
C ASP A 405 26.64 12.44 -42.84
N LEU A 406 25.84 12.79 -41.82
CA LEU A 406 25.63 14.17 -41.39
C LEU A 406 26.96 14.84 -40.98
N VAL A 407 27.96 14.07 -40.55
CA VAL A 407 29.27 14.60 -40.19
C VAL A 407 30.03 14.97 -41.45
N GLU A 408 30.04 14.10 -42.46
CA GLU A 408 30.66 14.38 -43.76
C GLU A 408 29.95 15.53 -44.48
N GLU A 409 28.63 15.60 -44.41
CA GLU A 409 27.85 16.67 -45.02
C GLU A 409 28.05 18.02 -44.32
N VAL A 410 28.08 18.04 -42.99
CA VAL A 410 28.39 19.27 -42.23
C VAL A 410 29.84 19.70 -42.48
N GLN A 411 30.80 18.76 -42.53
CA GLN A 411 32.20 19.06 -42.87
C GLN A 411 32.34 19.63 -44.28
N SER A 412 31.66 19.03 -45.26
CA SER A 412 31.64 19.50 -46.65
C SER A 412 31.03 20.90 -46.77
N ARG A 413 29.90 21.16 -46.10
CA ARG A 413 29.24 22.47 -46.10
C ARG A 413 30.05 23.55 -45.36
N VAL A 414 30.73 23.20 -44.27
CA VAL A 414 31.61 24.13 -43.55
C VAL A 414 32.87 24.42 -44.37
N ALA A 415 33.47 23.41 -45.00
CA ALA A 415 34.63 23.58 -45.88
C ALA A 415 34.32 24.44 -47.10
N ALA A 416 33.13 24.27 -47.70
CA ALA A 416 32.67 25.08 -48.83
C ALA A 416 32.45 26.56 -48.47
N ARG A 417 32.22 26.89 -47.19
CA ARG A 417 31.98 28.27 -46.72
C ARG A 417 33.22 28.91 -46.09
N SER A 418 34.09 28.12 -45.47
CA SER A 418 35.32 28.61 -44.83
C SER A 418 36.30 27.46 -44.57
N GLU A 419 37.41 27.47 -45.30
CA GLU A 419 38.49 26.50 -45.11
C GLU A 419 39.09 26.55 -43.70
N THR A 420 39.14 27.75 -43.10
CA THR A 420 39.61 27.94 -41.73
C THR A 420 38.68 27.29 -40.72
N ALA A 421 37.36 27.42 -40.88
CA ALA A 421 36.39 26.79 -39.99
C ALA A 421 36.43 25.25 -40.09
N ALA A 422 36.64 24.70 -41.30
CA ALA A 422 36.80 23.26 -41.48
C ALA A 422 38.05 22.71 -40.76
N LYS A 423 39.18 23.43 -40.82
CA LYS A 423 40.41 23.06 -40.07
C LYS A 423 40.19 23.05 -38.55
N TRP A 424 39.41 24.00 -38.03
CA TRP A 424 39.04 24.03 -36.61
C TRP A 424 38.08 22.89 -36.23
N PHE A 425 37.17 22.50 -37.11
CA PHE A 425 36.25 21.39 -36.87
C PHE A 425 36.99 20.04 -36.77
N VAL A 426 37.97 19.81 -37.65
CA VAL A 426 38.85 18.62 -37.60
C VAL A 426 39.68 18.61 -36.32
N ARG A 427 40.33 19.73 -35.98
CA ARG A 427 41.11 19.85 -34.73
C ARG A 427 40.26 19.69 -33.47
N GLY A 428 39.03 20.19 -33.49
CA GLY A 428 38.07 20.02 -32.40
C GLY A 428 37.71 18.55 -32.19
N ARG A 429 37.49 17.81 -33.29
CA ARG A 429 37.23 16.36 -33.23
C ARG A 429 38.42 15.60 -32.66
N GLU A 430 39.62 15.86 -33.16
CA GLU A 430 40.87 15.25 -32.66
C GLU A 430 41.14 15.58 -31.18
N LEU A 431 40.71 16.75 -30.71
CA LEU A 431 40.81 17.11 -29.30
C LEU A 431 39.81 16.31 -28.45
N VAL A 432 38.57 16.18 -28.90
CA VAL A 432 37.53 15.39 -28.21
C VAL A 432 37.93 13.92 -28.12
N GLU A 433 38.45 13.34 -29.19
CA GLU A 433 38.96 11.95 -29.20
C GLU A 433 40.11 11.78 -28.19
N ARG A 434 41.09 12.70 -28.18
CA ARG A 434 42.19 12.64 -27.20
C ARG A 434 41.71 12.76 -25.74
N VAL A 435 40.72 13.62 -25.48
CA VAL A 435 40.14 13.77 -24.12
C VAL A 435 39.41 12.49 -23.71
N ARG A 436 38.68 11.86 -24.64
CA ARG A 436 37.99 10.59 -24.40
C ARG A 436 38.98 9.48 -24.07
N ASP A 437 40.03 9.31 -24.88
CA ASP A 437 41.07 8.31 -24.68
C ASP A 437 41.83 8.53 -23.36
N ALA A 438 42.10 9.78 -23.01
CA ALA A 438 42.75 10.13 -21.74
C ALA A 438 41.85 9.81 -20.53
N ALA A 439 40.56 10.11 -20.62
CA ALA A 439 39.60 9.79 -19.57
C ALA A 439 39.44 8.27 -19.39
N GLU A 440 39.48 7.50 -20.47
CA GLU A 440 39.42 6.04 -20.43
C GLU A 440 40.68 5.44 -19.81
N LYS A 441 41.87 5.92 -20.20
CA LYS A 441 43.13 5.53 -19.55
C LYS A 441 43.17 5.87 -18.07
N ALA A 442 42.68 7.05 -17.69
CA ALA A 442 42.60 7.45 -16.28
C ALA A 442 41.66 6.54 -15.47
N ARG A 443 40.53 6.14 -16.04
CA ARG A 443 39.60 5.18 -15.41
C ARG A 443 40.24 3.81 -15.22
N VAL A 444 40.97 3.31 -16.22
CA VAL A 444 41.69 2.03 -16.12
C VAL A 444 42.77 2.10 -15.04
N SER A 445 43.60 3.16 -15.04
CA SER A 445 44.66 3.34 -14.03
C SER A 445 44.12 3.46 -12.60
N ALA A 446 43.03 4.20 -12.40
CA ALA A 446 42.39 4.34 -11.08
C ALA A 446 41.84 3.01 -10.56
N ARG A 447 41.36 2.15 -11.46
CA ARG A 447 40.87 0.81 -11.12
C ARG A 447 42.02 -0.11 -10.68
N GLU A 448 43.15 -0.08 -11.38
CA GLU A 448 44.34 -0.86 -11.03
C GLU A 448 44.98 -0.44 -9.69
N GLU A 449 44.92 0.84 -9.31
CA GLU A 449 45.40 1.31 -8.00
C GLU A 449 44.48 0.90 -6.84
N LEU A 450 43.17 0.83 -7.08
CA LEU A 450 42.20 0.34 -6.09
C LEU A 450 42.37 -1.15 -5.80
N GLU A 451 42.76 -1.95 -6.79
CA GLU A 451 42.98 -3.40 -6.64
C GLU A 451 44.31 -3.75 -5.92
N LYS A 452 45.22 -2.78 -5.73
CA LYS A 452 46.50 -2.98 -5.03
C LYS A 452 46.48 -2.60 -3.55
N LYS A 453 45.38 -2.05 -3.05
CA LYS A 453 45.15 -1.73 -1.63
C LYS A 453 44.26 -2.79 -1.00
#